data_AF-A0A7X4EUW7-F1
#
_entry.id   AF-A0A7X4EUW7-F1
#
_cell.length_a   1.000
_cell.length_b   1.000
_cell.length_c   1.000
_cell.angle_alpha   90.00
_cell.angle_beta   90.00
_cell.angle_gamma   90.00
#
_symmetry.space_group_name_H-M   'P 1'
#
loop_
_entity.id
_entity.type
_entity.pdbx_description
1 polymer ?
#
loop_
_entity_poly.entity_id
_entity_poly.type
_entity_poly.pdbx_seq_one_letter_code
_entity_poly.pdbx_strand_id
1 'polypeptide(L)'
;MKLPGIRLLSVMLFIAPSAMAHHGPVTNGALYLIDEVVELQGELTDVLWRNPHLRGRIAVVGDDGQETIWDVELGPAPRSFERRGLSPEDFLGDVRVAGYVSRHGSNALGALHVLLPSGEEIVQGNRTPRWSNELVADAPPEAIDPALVAEARRTADGIFRTWGRRHTNIEPQLEGVEFTERGRELNAAYDAVLHNIEVLECRQGMPDAMFDPVTTEITDEGDRIIIHIAEYNTRRTIHKEGTAGAAEPVAGATGHSAGHMDGDDLVITTTHIDWPYYSELGTPQSDQASYLERLSVTEDGNRLNYTMTISDPVVFSESVTLVTYGLWTPGVEIP
;
A
#
# COMPACT_ATOMS: atom_id res chain seq x y z
N MET A 1 11.93 59.96 26.49
CA MET A 1 11.97 59.45 25.10
C MET A 1 11.30 58.08 25.11
N LYS A 2 10.03 57.97 24.69
CA LYS A 2 9.26 56.71 24.73
C LYS A 2 9.44 56.00 23.39
N LEU A 3 10.01 54.80 23.39
CA LEU A 3 10.10 53.93 22.21
C LEU A 3 8.70 53.37 21.86
N PRO A 4 8.30 53.32 20.58
CA PRO A 4 7.01 52.77 20.19
C PRO A 4 7.07 51.23 20.21
N GLY A 5 6.04 50.61 20.79
CA GLY A 5 5.92 49.15 20.86
C GLY A 5 5.61 48.56 19.48
N ILE A 6 6.51 47.71 18.99
CA ILE A 6 6.29 46.86 17.82
C ILE A 6 5.28 45.80 18.22
N ARG A 7 4.08 45.83 17.61
CA ARG A 7 3.11 44.73 17.70
C ARG A 7 3.54 43.65 16.72
N LEU A 8 4.07 42.55 17.24
CA LEU A 8 4.38 41.36 16.47
C LEU A 8 3.05 40.67 16.09
N LEU A 9 2.65 40.77 14.82
CA LEU A 9 1.52 40.03 14.28
C LEU A 9 1.97 38.57 14.12
N SER A 10 1.55 37.71 15.06
CA SER A 10 1.81 36.27 14.96
C SER A 10 0.85 35.69 13.93
N VAL A 11 1.33 35.47 12.70
CA VAL A 11 0.63 34.68 11.69
C VAL A 11 0.77 33.22 12.14
N MET A 12 -0.28 32.66 12.74
CA MET A 12 -0.39 31.23 12.95
C MET A 12 -0.57 30.58 11.58
N LEU A 13 0.52 30.04 11.05
CA LEU A 13 0.51 29.14 9.91
C LEU A 13 -0.13 27.84 10.40
N PHE A 14 -1.39 27.61 10.02
CA PHE A 14 -2.02 26.30 10.19
C PHE A 14 -1.30 25.32 9.28
N ILE A 15 -0.31 24.61 9.82
CA ILE A 15 0.18 23.39 9.21
C ILE A 15 -0.96 22.38 9.41
N ALA A 16 -1.79 22.20 8.38
CA ALA A 16 -2.69 21.07 8.35
C ALA A 16 -1.82 19.81 8.42
N PRO A 17 -2.02 18.91 9.40
CA PRO A 17 -1.35 17.63 9.34
C PRO A 17 -1.82 16.95 8.06
N SER A 18 -0.86 16.60 7.19
CA SER A 18 -1.11 15.69 6.08
C SER A 18 -1.64 14.40 6.70
N ALA A 19 -2.96 14.20 6.64
CA ALA A 19 -3.55 12.90 6.85
C ALA A 19 -2.96 12.02 5.76
N MET A 20 -1.97 11.21 6.13
CA MET A 20 -1.27 10.35 5.20
C MET A 20 -2.27 9.32 4.69
N ALA A 21 -2.78 9.57 3.48
CA ALA A 21 -3.29 8.54 2.62
C ALA A 21 -2.10 7.69 2.19
N HIS A 22 -2.22 6.38 2.40
CA HIS A 22 -1.59 5.41 1.52
C HIS A 22 -2.56 4.23 1.54
N HIS A 23 -3.31 4.03 0.45
CA HIS A 23 -4.40 3.07 0.25
C HIS A 23 -5.79 3.51 0.78
N GLY A 24 -5.99 4.81 1.00
CA GLY A 24 -7.28 5.41 1.37
C GLY A 24 -7.97 4.73 2.57
N PRO A 25 -7.64 5.10 3.83
CA PRO A 25 -8.25 4.47 5.00
C PRO A 25 -9.79 4.53 4.90
N VAL A 26 -10.50 3.64 5.59
CA VAL A 26 -11.97 3.69 5.71
C VAL A 26 -12.50 5.10 6.07
N THR A 27 -11.68 5.95 6.68
CA THR A 27 -11.96 7.37 6.96
C THR A 27 -11.76 8.35 5.80
N ASN A 28 -11.41 7.90 4.59
CA ASN A 28 -11.20 8.75 3.42
C ASN A 28 -12.54 9.15 2.80
N GLY A 29 -12.94 10.42 3.00
CA GLY A 29 -14.21 10.95 2.50
C GLY A 29 -14.36 10.95 0.97
N ALA A 30 -13.27 10.82 0.22
CA ALA A 30 -13.31 10.67 -1.24
C ALA A 30 -13.78 9.26 -1.66
N LEU A 31 -13.52 8.24 -0.83
CA LEU A 31 -13.86 6.84 -1.09
C LEU A 31 -15.05 6.34 -0.27
N TYR A 32 -15.36 7.00 0.85
CA TYR A 32 -16.39 6.58 1.80
C TYR A 32 -17.34 7.72 2.19
N LEU A 33 -18.57 7.36 2.53
CA LEU A 33 -19.59 8.25 3.10
C LEU A 33 -19.34 8.42 4.61
N ILE A 34 -18.34 9.23 4.96
CA ILE A 34 -17.82 9.32 6.35
C ILE A 34 -18.69 10.10 7.34
N ASP A 35 -19.77 10.72 6.86
CA ASP A 35 -20.68 11.51 7.70
C ASP A 35 -21.71 10.64 8.44
N GLU A 36 -21.89 9.37 8.02
CA GLU A 36 -22.89 8.46 8.56
C GLU A 36 -22.31 7.06 8.79
N VAL A 37 -22.41 6.57 10.02
CA VAL A 37 -22.05 5.19 10.34
C VAL A 37 -23.26 4.29 10.12
N VAL A 38 -23.13 3.36 9.18
CA VAL A 38 -24.12 2.32 8.87
C VAL A 38 -23.80 1.06 9.66
N GLU A 39 -24.85 0.36 10.12
CA GLU A 39 -24.77 -0.91 10.84
C GLU A 39 -25.41 -2.02 10.01
N LEU A 40 -24.69 -3.13 9.87
CA LEU A 40 -25.11 -4.36 9.21
C LEU A 40 -25.11 -5.50 10.25
N GLN A 41 -26.14 -6.32 10.23
CA GLN A 41 -26.17 -7.59 10.94
C GLN A 41 -26.52 -8.70 9.94
N GLY A 42 -25.74 -9.77 9.93
CA GLY A 42 -25.94 -10.83 8.96
C GLY A 42 -24.95 -11.98 9.13
N GLU A 43 -25.01 -12.92 8.20
CA GLU A 43 -24.12 -14.08 8.15
C GLU A 43 -22.91 -13.76 7.27
N LEU A 44 -21.71 -13.77 7.84
CA LEU A 44 -20.46 -13.64 7.11
C LEU A 44 -20.03 -15.02 6.59
N THR A 45 -20.00 -15.16 5.27
CA THR A 45 -19.90 -16.46 4.58
C THR A 45 -18.54 -16.72 3.95
N ASP A 46 -17.75 -15.67 3.75
CA ASP A 46 -16.44 -15.74 3.11
C ASP A 46 -15.51 -14.66 3.63
N VAL A 47 -14.22 -14.98 3.74
CA VAL A 47 -13.16 -14.07 4.15
C VAL A 47 -11.97 -14.21 3.22
N LEU A 48 -11.65 -13.12 2.51
CA LEU A 48 -10.41 -12.97 1.78
C LEU A 48 -9.29 -12.58 2.75
N TRP A 49 -8.55 -13.58 3.21
CA TRP A 49 -7.40 -13.41 4.12
C TRP A 49 -6.11 -13.08 3.34
N ARG A 50 -6.04 -11.87 2.79
CA ARG A 50 -4.92 -11.43 1.94
C ARG A 50 -4.45 -10.05 2.34
N ASN A 51 -3.15 -9.81 2.22
CA ASN A 51 -2.54 -8.48 2.35
C ASN A 51 -3.06 -7.57 1.20
N PRO A 52 -3.42 -6.30 1.43
CA PRO A 52 -3.24 -5.51 2.67
C PRO A 52 -4.44 -5.38 3.59
N HIS A 53 -5.63 -5.73 3.11
CA HIS A 53 -6.84 -5.62 3.89
C HIS A 53 -7.61 -6.94 3.85
N LEU A 54 -8.12 -7.34 5.01
CA LEU A 54 -9.10 -8.42 5.08
C LEU A 54 -10.40 -7.92 4.44
N ARG A 55 -10.94 -8.70 3.52
CA ARG A 55 -12.28 -8.47 2.99
C ARG A 55 -13.20 -9.64 3.34
N GLY A 56 -14.48 -9.37 3.56
CA GLY A 56 -15.48 -10.39 3.82
C GLY A 56 -16.77 -10.16 3.05
N ARG A 57 -17.56 -11.21 2.89
CA ARG A 57 -18.91 -11.14 2.30
C ARG A 57 -19.97 -11.45 3.35
N ILE A 58 -20.86 -10.49 3.60
CA ILE A 58 -21.93 -10.60 4.60
C ILE A 58 -23.27 -10.67 3.88
N ALA A 59 -24.04 -11.72 4.14
CA ALA A 59 -25.43 -11.85 3.75
C ALA A 59 -26.34 -11.17 4.78
N VAL A 60 -26.98 -10.07 4.38
CA VAL A 60 -27.85 -9.26 5.24
C VAL A 60 -29.29 -9.41 4.76
N VAL A 61 -30.18 -9.84 5.65
CA VAL A 61 -31.62 -9.93 5.36
C VAL A 61 -32.30 -8.63 5.80
N GLY A 62 -32.88 -7.90 4.85
CA GLY A 62 -33.61 -6.68 5.12
C GLY A 62 -34.99 -6.93 5.75
N ASP A 63 -35.65 -5.85 6.18
CA ASP A 63 -37.00 -5.90 6.78
C ASP A 63 -38.07 -6.46 5.82
N ASP A 64 -37.82 -6.39 4.52
CA ASP A 64 -38.67 -6.95 3.47
C ASP A 64 -38.42 -8.45 3.22
N GLY A 65 -37.49 -9.06 3.96
CA GLY A 65 -37.06 -10.45 3.82
C GLY A 65 -36.13 -10.70 2.63
N GLN A 66 -35.70 -9.67 1.91
CA GLN A 66 -34.73 -9.83 0.83
C GLN A 66 -33.30 -9.90 1.39
N GLU A 67 -32.52 -10.84 0.86
CA GLU A 67 -31.10 -10.95 1.16
C GLU A 67 -30.30 -10.05 0.22
N THR A 68 -29.36 -9.31 0.81
CA THR A 68 -28.38 -8.49 0.09
C THR A 68 -26.98 -8.88 0.55
N ILE A 69 -26.10 -9.17 -0.40
CA ILE A 69 -24.69 -9.42 -0.12
C ILE A 69 -23.92 -8.10 -0.06
N TRP A 70 -23.18 -7.91 1.01
CA TRP A 70 -22.29 -6.78 1.24
C TRP A 70 -20.83 -7.21 1.19
N ASP A 71 -20.01 -6.47 0.44
CA ASP A 71 -18.55 -6.57 0.49
C ASP A 71 -18.02 -5.66 1.61
N VAL A 72 -17.25 -6.21 2.53
CA VAL A 72 -16.80 -5.49 3.72
C VAL A 72 -15.29 -5.51 3.83
N GLU A 73 -14.66 -4.35 3.94
CA GLU A 73 -13.28 -4.24 4.38
C GLU A 73 -13.24 -4.39 5.91
N LEU A 74 -12.86 -5.57 6.39
CA LEU A 74 -12.93 -5.96 7.80
C LEU A 74 -11.82 -5.34 8.65
N GLY A 75 -10.69 -4.99 8.01
CA GLY A 75 -9.59 -4.28 8.66
C GLY A 75 -8.22 -4.53 8.04
N PRO A 76 -7.14 -4.29 8.81
CA PRO A 76 -5.76 -4.28 8.33
C PRO A 76 -5.27 -5.68 7.90
N ALA A 77 -4.00 -5.78 7.50
CA ALA A 77 -3.41 -7.00 6.96
C ALA A 77 -3.52 -8.23 7.89
N PRO A 78 -3.58 -9.46 7.32
CA PRO A 78 -3.62 -10.75 8.03
C PRO A 78 -2.76 -10.85 9.30
N ARG A 79 -1.47 -10.50 9.20
CA ARG A 79 -0.50 -10.56 10.32
C ARG A 79 -0.98 -9.77 11.55
N SER A 80 -1.77 -8.71 11.36
CA SER A 80 -2.32 -7.91 12.46
C SER A 80 -3.35 -8.69 13.28
N PHE A 81 -4.13 -9.56 12.64
CA PHE A 81 -5.14 -10.39 13.30
C PHE A 81 -4.56 -11.71 13.80
N GLU A 82 -3.66 -12.34 13.06
CA GLU A 82 -2.94 -13.55 13.51
C GLU A 82 -2.19 -13.32 14.81
N ARG A 83 -1.55 -12.15 14.97
CA ARG A 83 -0.88 -11.76 16.21
C ARG A 83 -1.82 -11.55 17.40
N ARG A 84 -3.12 -11.39 17.13
CA ARG A 84 -4.19 -11.32 18.13
C ARG A 84 -4.84 -12.69 18.35
N GLY A 85 -4.32 -13.74 17.71
CA GLY A 85 -4.82 -15.11 17.81
C GLY A 85 -6.01 -15.41 16.92
N LEU A 86 -6.32 -14.53 15.96
CA LEU A 86 -7.45 -14.70 15.05
C LEU A 86 -7.05 -15.34 13.72
N SER A 87 -8.01 -16.03 13.15
CA SER A 87 -7.98 -16.75 11.88
C SER A 87 -9.22 -16.39 11.04
N PRO A 88 -9.26 -16.69 9.73
CA PRO A 88 -10.44 -16.46 8.90
C PRO A 88 -11.74 -17.03 9.51
N GLU A 89 -11.63 -18.20 10.15
CA GLU A 89 -12.74 -18.96 10.71
C GLU A 89 -13.43 -18.24 11.87
N ASP A 90 -12.71 -17.39 12.60
CA ASP A 90 -13.25 -16.62 13.73
C ASP A 90 -14.24 -15.54 13.30
N PHE A 91 -14.26 -15.18 12.00
CA PHE A 91 -15.18 -14.20 11.42
C PHE A 91 -16.44 -14.84 10.81
N LEU A 92 -16.44 -16.16 10.56
CA LEU A 92 -17.53 -16.84 9.85
C LEU A 92 -18.75 -17.06 10.75
N GLY A 93 -19.94 -16.73 10.23
CA GLY A 93 -21.22 -16.89 10.93
C GLY A 93 -21.90 -15.55 11.24
N ASP A 94 -22.72 -15.53 12.29
CA ASP A 94 -23.49 -14.34 12.68
C ASP A 94 -22.58 -13.23 13.21
N VAL A 95 -22.54 -12.10 12.51
CA VAL A 95 -21.72 -10.93 12.86
C VAL A 95 -22.53 -9.64 12.88
N ARG A 96 -21.98 -8.62 13.54
CA ARG A 96 -22.40 -7.22 13.34
C ARG A 96 -21.23 -6.39 12.89
N VAL A 97 -21.45 -5.55 11.89
CA VAL A 97 -20.43 -4.64 11.36
C VAL A 97 -20.98 -3.23 11.32
N ALA A 98 -20.18 -2.26 11.75
CA ALA A 98 -20.55 -0.86 11.67
C ALA A 98 -19.39 -0.06 11.08
N GLY A 99 -19.70 0.82 10.14
CA GLY A 99 -18.68 1.52 9.39
C GLY A 99 -19.25 2.47 8.35
N TYR A 100 -18.43 2.83 7.37
CA TYR A 100 -18.81 3.79 6.35
C TYR A 100 -19.10 3.08 5.03
N VAL A 101 -20.20 3.46 4.38
CA VAL A 101 -20.54 2.94 3.06
C VAL A 101 -19.52 3.46 2.05
N SER A 102 -19.01 2.58 1.20
CA SER A 102 -18.13 2.92 0.11
C SER A 102 -18.89 3.70 -0.95
N ARG A 103 -18.25 4.71 -1.54
CA ARG A 103 -18.76 5.43 -2.71
C ARG A 103 -18.65 4.60 -3.99
N HIS A 104 -17.85 3.52 -3.99
CA HIS A 104 -17.56 2.69 -5.17
C HIS A 104 -18.68 1.70 -5.54
N GLY A 105 -19.53 1.28 -4.60
CA GLY A 105 -20.58 0.30 -4.88
C GLY A 105 -21.74 0.38 -3.89
N SER A 106 -22.94 0.01 -4.32
CA SER A 106 -24.16 0.19 -3.51
C SER A 106 -24.19 -0.68 -2.25
N ASN A 107 -23.37 -1.73 -2.17
CA ASN A 107 -23.33 -2.66 -1.04
C ASN A 107 -21.89 -2.94 -0.59
N ALA A 108 -21.05 -1.91 -0.48
CA ALA A 108 -19.71 -2.05 0.07
C ALA A 108 -19.54 -1.19 1.33
N LEU A 109 -18.86 -1.70 2.34
CA LEU A 109 -18.69 -1.04 3.63
C LEU A 109 -17.25 -1.18 4.16
N GLY A 110 -16.64 -0.07 4.55
CA GLY A 110 -15.40 -0.09 5.32
C GLY A 110 -15.73 -0.20 6.81
N ALA A 111 -15.32 -1.29 7.47
CA ALA A 111 -15.66 -1.54 8.86
C ALA A 111 -14.84 -0.65 9.81
N LEU A 112 -15.51 -0.13 10.84
CA LEU A 112 -14.88 0.50 12.01
C LEU A 112 -15.03 -0.39 13.25
N HIS A 113 -16.11 -1.16 13.30
CA HIS A 113 -16.45 -2.09 14.36
C HIS A 113 -16.86 -3.42 13.73
N VAL A 114 -16.36 -4.52 14.27
CA VAL A 114 -16.79 -5.88 13.91
C VAL A 114 -17.04 -6.66 15.20
N LEU A 115 -18.28 -7.05 15.45
CA LEU A 115 -18.65 -8.00 16.50
C LEU A 115 -18.57 -9.40 15.92
N LEU A 116 -17.65 -10.20 16.45
CA LEU A 116 -17.44 -11.59 16.04
C LEU A 116 -18.52 -12.51 16.61
N PRO A 117 -18.70 -13.72 16.04
CA PRO A 117 -19.61 -14.73 16.58
C PRO A 117 -19.26 -15.16 18.01
N SER A 118 -18.00 -15.00 18.43
CA SER A 118 -17.57 -15.24 19.81
C SER A 118 -18.20 -14.27 20.82
N GLY A 119 -18.71 -13.12 20.37
CA GLY A 119 -19.18 -12.02 21.21
C GLY A 119 -18.11 -10.96 21.49
N GLU A 120 -16.87 -11.18 21.04
CA GLU A 120 -15.81 -10.19 21.12
C GLU A 120 -15.92 -9.13 20.02
N GLU A 121 -15.60 -7.88 20.34
CA GLU A 121 -15.61 -6.77 19.38
C GLU A 121 -14.19 -6.36 18.97
N ILE A 122 -13.99 -6.22 17.66
CA ILE A 122 -12.85 -5.55 17.05
C ILE A 122 -13.24 -4.09 16.85
N VAL A 123 -12.45 -3.18 17.42
CA VAL A 123 -12.61 -1.74 17.26
C VAL A 123 -11.39 -1.18 16.54
N GLN A 124 -11.59 -0.60 15.36
CA GLN A 124 -10.50 0.00 14.59
C GLN A 124 -10.20 1.41 15.07
N GLY A 125 -8.91 1.74 15.21
CA GLY A 125 -8.44 3.04 15.67
C GLY A 125 -8.85 3.36 17.11
N ASN A 126 -8.73 4.63 17.50
CA ASN A 126 -9.07 5.08 18.85
C ASN A 126 -10.56 5.41 18.94
N ARG A 127 -11.40 4.39 19.12
CA ARG A 127 -12.87 4.52 19.21
C ARG A 127 -13.40 3.80 20.45
N THR A 128 -14.57 4.21 20.92
CA THR A 128 -15.28 3.51 22.00
C THR A 128 -15.98 2.26 21.44
N PRO A 129 -15.98 1.12 22.14
CA PRO A 129 -16.73 -0.07 21.72
C PRO A 129 -18.21 0.24 21.49
N ARG A 130 -18.82 -0.45 20.53
CA ARG A 130 -20.20 -0.19 20.10
C ARG A 130 -21.20 -1.18 20.69
N TRP A 131 -20.85 -2.46 20.80
CA TRP A 131 -21.77 -3.51 21.24
C TRP A 131 -21.24 -4.33 22.41
N SER A 132 -19.93 -4.61 22.48
CA SER A 132 -19.35 -5.50 23.49
C SER A 132 -18.37 -4.77 24.41
N ASN A 133 -18.33 -5.21 25.66
CA ASN A 133 -17.26 -4.85 26.60
C ASN A 133 -16.10 -5.86 26.57
N GLU A 134 -16.27 -6.97 25.84
CA GLU A 134 -15.24 -7.96 25.59
C GLU A 134 -14.61 -7.63 24.25
N LEU A 135 -13.36 -7.14 24.28
CA LEU A 135 -12.64 -6.73 23.09
C LEU A 135 -11.62 -7.78 22.71
N VAL A 136 -11.45 -7.98 21.40
CA VAL A 136 -10.32 -8.77 20.91
C VAL A 136 -9.04 -8.05 21.33
N ALA A 137 -8.26 -8.72 22.17
CA ALA A 137 -7.05 -8.17 22.76
C ALA A 137 -6.08 -7.61 21.72
N ASP A 138 -5.37 -6.55 22.09
CA ASP A 138 -4.25 -6.04 21.31
C ASP A 138 -3.10 -7.05 21.31
N ALA A 139 -2.40 -7.14 20.18
CA ALA A 139 -1.19 -7.92 20.10
C ALA A 139 -0.04 -7.20 20.84
N PRO A 140 0.74 -7.90 21.68
CA PRO A 140 1.93 -7.31 22.30
C PRO A 140 2.92 -6.87 21.21
N PRO A 141 3.69 -5.77 21.37
CA PRO A 141 4.63 -5.31 20.35
C PRO A 141 5.47 -6.46 19.79
N GLU A 142 5.61 -6.49 18.47
CA GLU A 142 6.37 -7.55 17.82
C GLU A 142 7.84 -7.48 18.26
N ALA A 143 8.28 -8.51 18.97
CA ALA A 143 9.67 -8.68 19.36
C ALA A 143 10.36 -9.52 18.29
N ILE A 144 11.37 -8.95 17.65
CA ILE A 144 12.20 -9.68 16.70
C ILE A 144 13.13 -10.61 17.50
N ASP A 145 13.18 -11.89 17.13
CA ASP A 145 14.06 -12.87 17.77
C ASP A 145 15.54 -12.42 17.67
N PRO A 146 16.25 -12.25 18.81
CA PRO A 146 17.67 -11.92 18.81
C PRO A 146 18.55 -12.86 17.99
N ALA A 147 18.17 -14.14 17.84
CA ALA A 147 18.89 -15.09 16.98
C ALA A 147 18.73 -14.75 15.49
N LEU A 148 17.51 -14.38 15.05
CA LEU A 148 17.25 -13.90 13.69
C LEU A 148 17.99 -12.60 13.41
N VAL A 149 18.02 -11.68 14.39
CA VAL A 149 18.82 -10.44 14.29
C VAL A 149 20.31 -10.75 14.10
N ALA A 150 20.86 -11.66 14.91
CA ALA A 150 22.27 -12.02 14.85
C ALA A 150 22.64 -12.69 13.52
N GLU A 151 21.78 -13.59 13.04
CA GLU A 151 21.97 -14.26 11.76
C GLU A 151 21.88 -13.29 10.58
N ALA A 152 20.84 -12.44 10.54
CA ALA A 152 20.69 -11.42 9.49
C ALA A 152 21.92 -10.49 9.41
N ARG A 153 22.52 -10.16 10.55
CA ARG A 153 23.76 -9.37 10.59
C ARG A 153 24.98 -10.12 10.06
N ARG A 154 25.04 -11.43 10.28
CA ARG A 154 26.14 -12.29 9.85
C ARG A 154 26.10 -12.57 8.35
N THR A 155 24.92 -12.68 7.77
CA THR A 155 24.71 -13.05 6.35
C THR A 155 24.37 -11.87 5.44
N ALA A 156 24.29 -10.66 5.99
CA ALA A 156 24.06 -9.43 5.26
C ALA A 156 25.01 -9.28 4.05
N ASP A 157 24.45 -9.28 2.84
CA ASP A 157 25.17 -9.10 1.59
C ASP A 157 24.49 -8.03 0.73
N GLY A 158 25.18 -6.91 0.49
CA GLY A 158 24.70 -5.80 -0.35
C GLY A 158 23.20 -5.50 -0.24
N ILE A 159 22.52 -5.44 -1.38
CA ILE A 159 21.06 -5.25 -1.48
C ILE A 159 20.25 -6.51 -1.12
N PHE A 160 20.86 -7.70 -1.06
CA PHE A 160 20.17 -9.00 -1.01
C PHE A 160 19.75 -9.37 0.42
N ARG A 161 18.69 -8.73 0.90
CA ARG A 161 18.13 -8.89 2.25
C ARG A 161 16.74 -8.27 2.31
N THR A 162 16.15 -8.27 3.51
CA THR A 162 14.93 -7.52 3.79
C THR A 162 15.21 -6.05 4.09
N TRP A 163 14.37 -5.20 3.52
CA TRP A 163 14.35 -3.76 3.69
C TRP A 163 12.97 -3.37 4.19
N GLY A 164 12.92 -2.70 5.34
CA GLY A 164 11.68 -2.28 5.98
C GLY A 164 11.37 -0.81 5.71
N ARG A 165 10.54 -0.28 6.62
CA ARG A 165 10.00 1.09 6.69
C ARG A 165 10.69 2.08 5.75
N ARG A 166 10.00 2.44 4.66
CA ARG A 166 10.40 3.59 3.83
C ARG A 166 10.04 4.89 4.55
N HIS A 167 10.85 5.92 4.36
CA HIS A 167 10.62 7.22 4.99
C HIS A 167 10.23 8.27 3.95
N THR A 168 9.55 9.31 4.45
CA THR A 168 9.21 10.60 3.82
C THR A 168 8.15 10.60 2.74
N ASN A 169 8.15 9.66 1.80
CA ASN A 169 7.28 9.71 0.62
C ASN A 169 6.64 8.34 0.42
N ILE A 170 5.39 8.21 0.86
CA ILE A 170 4.64 6.95 0.80
C ILE A 170 4.02 6.73 -0.61
N GLU A 171 4.14 7.73 -1.48
CA GLU A 171 3.65 7.73 -2.84
C GLU A 171 4.72 8.33 -3.77
N PRO A 172 4.69 8.02 -5.06
CA PRO A 172 5.43 8.74 -6.09
C PRO A 172 5.16 10.25 -6.06
N GLN A 173 6.17 11.04 -5.69
CA GLN A 173 6.04 12.50 -5.59
C GLN A 173 6.08 13.18 -6.95
N LEU A 174 4.90 13.38 -7.53
CA LEU A 174 4.72 14.00 -8.85
C LEU A 174 4.14 15.41 -8.77
N GLU A 175 4.15 16.03 -7.58
CA GLU A 175 3.75 17.43 -7.40
C GLU A 175 4.68 18.37 -8.17
N GLY A 176 4.09 19.30 -8.93
CA GLY A 176 4.85 20.30 -9.70
C GLY A 176 5.51 19.76 -10.97
N VAL A 177 5.24 18.51 -11.35
CA VAL A 177 5.71 17.94 -12.61
C VAL A 177 4.91 18.51 -13.79
N GLU A 178 5.61 18.89 -14.85
CA GLU A 178 5.00 19.47 -16.05
C GLU A 178 4.41 18.38 -16.96
N PHE A 179 3.08 18.33 -17.03
CA PHE A 179 2.37 17.40 -17.89
C PHE A 179 2.33 17.90 -19.34
N THR A 180 2.26 16.97 -20.30
CA THR A 180 1.85 17.30 -21.67
C THR A 180 0.37 17.72 -21.69
N GLU A 181 -0.13 18.18 -22.85
CA GLU A 181 -1.56 18.40 -23.03
C GLU A 181 -2.37 17.12 -22.78
N ARG A 182 -1.91 15.99 -23.32
CA ARG A 182 -2.55 14.70 -23.13
C ARG A 182 -2.52 14.22 -21.67
N GLY A 183 -1.40 14.42 -20.98
CA GLY A 183 -1.27 14.10 -19.55
C GLY A 183 -2.28 14.88 -18.69
N ARG A 184 -2.47 16.17 -18.98
CA ARG A 184 -3.48 17.00 -18.30
C ARG A 184 -4.91 16.52 -18.56
N GLU A 185 -5.24 16.16 -19.81
CA GLU A 185 -6.56 15.62 -20.15
C GLU A 185 -6.86 14.32 -19.38
N LEU A 186 -5.89 13.39 -19.37
CA LEU A 186 -6.03 12.11 -18.68
C LEU A 186 -6.18 12.29 -17.17
N ASN A 187 -5.37 13.17 -16.57
CA ASN A 187 -5.44 13.44 -15.13
C ASN A 187 -6.75 14.12 -14.73
N ALA A 188 -7.26 15.05 -15.54
CA ALA A 188 -8.55 15.69 -15.30
C ALA A 188 -9.75 14.74 -15.46
N ALA A 189 -9.58 13.61 -16.15
CA ALA A 189 -10.60 12.58 -16.31
C ALA A 189 -10.60 11.54 -15.18
N TYR A 190 -9.63 11.60 -14.26
CA TYR A 190 -9.56 10.67 -13.13
C TYR A 190 -10.72 10.89 -12.16
N ASP A 191 -11.23 9.78 -11.66
CA ASP A 191 -12.29 9.73 -10.65
C ASP A 191 -11.88 8.62 -9.68
N ALA A 192 -11.57 8.99 -8.44
CA ALA A 192 -11.05 8.06 -7.45
C ALA A 192 -12.06 6.94 -7.10
N VAL A 193 -13.36 7.18 -7.30
CA VAL A 193 -14.39 6.18 -7.07
C VAL A 193 -14.42 5.17 -8.21
N LEU A 194 -14.34 5.64 -9.45
CA LEU A 194 -14.50 4.77 -10.64
C LEU A 194 -13.20 4.15 -11.14
N HIS A 195 -12.05 4.75 -10.83
CA HIS A 195 -10.79 4.42 -11.48
C HIS A 195 -9.68 3.96 -10.54
N ASN A 196 -9.87 3.98 -9.21
CA ASN A 196 -8.86 3.50 -8.28
C ASN A 196 -8.82 1.96 -8.24
N ILE A 197 -7.98 1.36 -9.09
CA ILE A 197 -7.89 -0.09 -9.29
C ILE A 197 -7.51 -0.84 -7.99
N GLU A 198 -6.75 -0.25 -7.08
CA GLU A 198 -6.39 -0.91 -5.82
C GLU A 198 -7.63 -1.21 -4.97
N VAL A 199 -8.53 -0.24 -4.89
CA VAL A 199 -9.82 -0.38 -4.21
C VAL A 199 -10.71 -1.40 -4.93
N LEU A 200 -10.71 -1.39 -6.28
CA LEU A 200 -11.63 -2.19 -7.09
C LEU A 200 -11.21 -3.66 -7.23
N GLU A 201 -9.93 -3.90 -7.48
CA GLU A 201 -9.40 -5.19 -7.94
C GLU A 201 -8.39 -5.82 -6.96
N CYS A 202 -8.05 -5.12 -5.87
CA CYS A 202 -7.11 -5.58 -4.85
C CYS A 202 -5.76 -6.06 -5.44
N ARG A 203 -5.21 -5.24 -6.33
CA ARG A 203 -3.88 -5.40 -6.91
C ARG A 203 -3.23 -4.02 -7.09
N GLN A 204 -1.92 -4.03 -7.28
CA GLN A 204 -1.10 -2.84 -7.50
C GLN A 204 -0.13 -3.09 -8.65
N GLY A 205 0.48 -2.01 -9.16
CA GLY A 205 1.47 -2.07 -10.22
C GLY A 205 2.58 -1.03 -10.04
N MET A 206 3.41 -0.91 -11.07
CA MET A 206 4.53 0.02 -11.08
C MET A 206 4.08 1.43 -11.53
N PRO A 207 4.71 2.47 -10.97
CA PRO A 207 5.82 2.41 -10.03
C PRO A 207 5.39 2.26 -8.56
N ASP A 208 4.10 2.38 -8.26
CA ASP A 208 3.58 2.57 -6.92
C ASP A 208 3.99 1.47 -5.93
N ALA A 209 3.99 0.20 -6.37
CA ALA A 209 4.46 -0.94 -5.59
C ALA A 209 5.90 -0.81 -5.05
N MET A 210 6.73 0.07 -5.64
CA MET A 210 8.09 0.35 -5.18
C MET A 210 8.19 1.55 -4.24
N PHE A 211 7.08 2.20 -3.86
CA PHE A 211 7.04 3.34 -2.95
C PHE A 211 6.33 3.03 -1.64
N ASP A 212 5.60 1.91 -1.56
CA ASP A 212 4.97 1.43 -0.34
C ASP A 212 5.95 1.32 0.84
N PRO A 213 5.51 1.69 2.06
CA PRO A 213 6.33 1.71 3.26
C PRO A 213 6.42 0.32 3.93
N VAL A 214 6.24 -0.75 3.17
CA VAL A 214 6.20 -2.14 3.65
C VAL A 214 7.54 -2.86 3.51
N THR A 215 7.63 -4.02 4.15
CA THR A 215 8.78 -4.92 4.00
C THR A 215 8.95 -5.33 2.54
N THR A 216 10.15 -5.14 2.01
CA THR A 216 10.58 -5.60 0.69
C THR A 216 11.78 -6.53 0.87
N GLU A 217 11.72 -7.74 0.35
CA GLU A 217 12.84 -8.66 0.28
C GLU A 217 13.46 -8.63 -1.13
N ILE A 218 14.78 -8.64 -1.20
CA ILE A 218 15.51 -8.76 -2.46
C ILE A 218 16.37 -10.02 -2.39
N THR A 219 16.22 -10.91 -3.36
CA THR A 219 16.91 -12.21 -3.40
C THR A 219 17.59 -12.41 -4.75
N ASP A 220 18.82 -12.91 -4.74
CA ASP A 220 19.49 -13.40 -5.94
C ASP A 220 19.16 -14.89 -6.17
N GLU A 221 18.52 -15.22 -7.29
CA GLU A 221 18.20 -16.60 -7.69
C GLU A 221 19.12 -17.12 -8.83
N GLY A 222 20.27 -16.49 -9.03
CA GLY A 222 21.26 -16.87 -10.03
C GLY A 222 21.05 -16.17 -11.36
N ASP A 223 20.05 -16.58 -12.16
CA ASP A 223 19.75 -16.00 -13.47
C ASP A 223 18.84 -14.76 -13.41
N ARG A 224 18.25 -14.50 -12.25
CA ARG A 224 17.34 -13.40 -11.97
C ARG A 224 17.47 -12.91 -10.54
N ILE A 225 16.97 -11.70 -10.30
CA ILE A 225 16.80 -11.14 -8.96
C ILE A 225 15.30 -11.01 -8.72
N ILE A 226 14.84 -11.40 -7.54
CA ILE A 226 13.45 -11.25 -7.14
C ILE A 226 13.35 -10.10 -6.15
N ILE A 227 12.44 -9.16 -6.42
CA ILE A 227 12.01 -8.15 -5.46
C ILE A 227 10.60 -8.54 -5.01
N HIS A 228 10.47 -8.97 -3.76
CA HIS A 228 9.22 -9.40 -3.16
C HIS A 228 8.75 -8.33 -2.17
N ILE A 229 7.62 -7.71 -2.45
CA ILE A 229 7.01 -6.63 -1.66
C ILE A 229 5.84 -7.24 -0.88
N ALA A 230 5.74 -6.94 0.42
CA ALA A 230 4.71 -7.52 1.28
C ALA A 230 3.29 -7.11 0.85
N GLU A 231 3.12 -5.86 0.40
CA GLU A 231 1.85 -5.32 -0.11
C GLU A 231 1.38 -6.14 -1.32
N TYR A 232 0.13 -6.61 -1.26
CA TYR A 232 -0.47 -7.53 -2.25
C TYR A 232 0.34 -8.81 -2.54
N ASN A 233 1.37 -9.12 -1.75
CA ASN A 233 2.34 -10.17 -2.04
C ASN A 233 3.01 -9.98 -3.44
N THR A 234 3.25 -8.73 -3.83
CA THR A 234 3.74 -8.37 -5.16
C THR A 234 5.16 -8.89 -5.40
N ARG A 235 5.38 -9.54 -6.55
CA ARG A 235 6.70 -10.05 -6.95
C ARG A 235 7.13 -9.47 -8.28
N ARG A 236 8.29 -8.81 -8.30
CA ARG A 236 8.97 -8.35 -9.51
C ARG A 236 10.13 -9.29 -9.81
N THR A 237 10.20 -9.77 -11.04
CA THR A 237 11.34 -10.54 -11.55
C THR A 237 12.23 -9.63 -12.37
N ILE A 238 13.48 -9.50 -11.96
CA ILE A 238 14.50 -8.74 -12.68
C ILE A 238 15.39 -9.74 -13.41
N HIS A 239 15.28 -9.76 -14.74
CA HIS A 239 16.08 -10.64 -15.58
C HIS A 239 17.50 -10.09 -15.68
N LYS A 240 18.52 -10.89 -15.36
CA LYS A 240 19.91 -10.43 -15.48
C LYS A 240 20.29 -10.31 -16.96
N GLU A 241 20.91 -9.20 -17.35
CA GLU A 241 21.36 -9.00 -18.73
C GLU A 241 22.25 -10.17 -19.21
N GLY A 242 22.08 -10.59 -20.47
CA GLY A 242 22.85 -11.68 -21.06
C GLY A 242 22.29 -13.10 -20.82
N THR A 243 21.20 -13.23 -20.05
CA THR A 243 20.42 -14.48 -19.96
C THR A 243 19.51 -14.63 -21.19
N ALA A 244 20.11 -15.03 -22.32
CA ALA A 244 19.42 -15.12 -23.61
C ALA A 244 18.37 -16.26 -23.62
N GLY A 245 17.12 -15.94 -23.97
CA GLY A 245 16.12 -16.97 -24.32
C GLY A 245 14.63 -16.65 -24.12
N ALA A 246 14.25 -15.46 -23.68
CA ALA A 246 12.84 -15.14 -23.45
C ALA A 246 12.11 -14.75 -24.75
N ALA A 247 10.86 -15.21 -24.89
CA ALA A 247 9.91 -14.67 -25.86
C ALA A 247 9.71 -13.16 -25.64
N GLU A 248 9.14 -12.47 -26.63
CA GLU A 248 8.78 -11.05 -26.50
C GLU A 248 8.04 -10.79 -25.18
N PRO A 249 8.44 -9.78 -24.39
CA PRO A 249 7.81 -9.48 -23.11
C PRO A 249 6.32 -9.16 -23.28
N VAL A 250 5.49 -9.75 -22.43
CA VAL A 250 4.07 -9.40 -22.34
C VAL A 250 3.92 -8.26 -21.33
N ALA A 251 3.08 -7.28 -21.66
CA ALA A 251 2.80 -6.18 -20.75
C ALA A 251 2.05 -6.67 -19.50
N GLY A 252 2.36 -6.06 -18.37
CA GLY A 252 1.74 -6.38 -17.08
C GLY A 252 1.92 -5.29 -16.05
N ALA A 253 1.22 -5.42 -14.91
CA ALA A 253 1.13 -4.34 -13.93
C ALA A 253 2.50 -3.93 -13.37
N THR A 254 3.42 -4.88 -13.24
CA THR A 254 4.79 -4.64 -12.77
C THR A 254 5.80 -4.40 -13.90
N GLY A 255 5.35 -4.47 -15.15
CA GLY A 255 6.20 -4.42 -16.34
C GLY A 255 7.14 -5.62 -16.49
N HIS A 256 8.03 -5.49 -17.48
CA HIS A 256 9.16 -6.36 -17.73
C HIS A 256 10.45 -5.64 -17.35
N SER A 257 11.22 -6.22 -16.43
CA SER A 257 12.44 -5.63 -15.88
C SER A 257 13.69 -6.42 -16.28
N ALA A 258 14.68 -5.72 -16.83
CA ALA A 258 16.02 -6.24 -17.07
C ALA A 258 17.03 -5.46 -16.22
N GLY A 259 18.03 -6.13 -15.66
CA GLY A 259 19.01 -5.45 -14.80
C GLY A 259 20.41 -6.05 -14.80
N HIS A 260 21.35 -5.27 -14.30
CA HIS A 260 22.74 -5.64 -14.14
C HIS A 260 23.33 -4.97 -12.88
N MET A 261 24.44 -5.52 -12.38
CA MET A 261 25.20 -4.90 -11.29
C MET A 261 26.21 -3.89 -11.87
N ASP A 262 26.21 -2.67 -11.35
CA ASP A 262 27.22 -1.62 -11.60
C ASP A 262 28.01 -1.41 -10.30
N GLY A 263 29.11 -2.15 -10.14
CA GLY A 263 29.75 -2.31 -8.84
C GLY A 263 28.83 -3.08 -7.88
N ASP A 264 28.51 -2.48 -6.75
CA ASP A 264 27.59 -3.05 -5.73
C ASP A 264 26.13 -2.59 -5.92
N ASP A 265 25.87 -1.71 -6.90
CA ASP A 265 24.54 -1.17 -7.17
C ASP A 265 23.81 -2.01 -8.22
N LEU A 266 22.50 -2.20 -8.02
CA LEU A 266 21.64 -2.82 -9.04
C LEU A 266 21.01 -1.73 -9.89
N VAL A 267 21.23 -1.81 -11.21
CA VAL A 267 20.59 -0.95 -12.22
C VAL A 267 19.54 -1.76 -12.96
N ILE A 268 18.34 -1.19 -13.11
CA ILE A 268 17.19 -1.88 -13.72
C ILE A 268 16.56 -0.99 -14.79
N THR A 269 16.22 -1.55 -15.93
CA THR A 269 15.33 -0.94 -16.92
C THR A 269 14.00 -1.71 -16.92
N THR A 270 12.90 -0.99 -16.72
CA THR A 270 11.54 -1.56 -16.73
C THR A 270 10.71 -0.94 -17.84
N THR A 271 10.02 -1.78 -18.62
CA THR A 271 9.18 -1.42 -19.77
C THR A 271 7.94 -2.31 -19.82
N HIS A 272 7.08 -2.19 -20.84
CA HIS A 272 5.90 -3.04 -21.03
C HIS A 272 4.96 -3.00 -19.80
N ILE A 273 4.69 -1.81 -19.28
CA ILE A 273 3.82 -1.63 -18.11
C ILE A 273 2.39 -1.38 -18.60
N ASP A 274 1.42 -2.14 -18.09
CA ASP A 274 -0.01 -1.92 -18.38
C ASP A 274 -0.79 -1.31 -17.19
N TRP A 275 -0.07 -0.98 -16.12
CA TRP A 275 -0.63 -0.28 -14.97
C TRP A 275 -0.95 1.18 -15.35
N PRO A 276 -2.19 1.67 -15.14
CA PRO A 276 -2.63 2.92 -15.74
C PRO A 276 -2.35 4.17 -14.91
N TYR A 277 -1.81 4.04 -13.70
CA TYR A 277 -1.58 5.17 -12.80
C TYR A 277 -0.23 5.12 -12.11
N TYR A 278 0.43 6.27 -11.98
CA TYR A 278 1.64 6.42 -11.20
C TYR A 278 1.39 6.37 -9.70
N SER A 279 0.20 6.76 -9.24
CA SER A 279 -0.19 6.82 -7.83
C SER A 279 -1.70 6.70 -7.67
N GLU A 280 -2.17 6.37 -6.46
CA GLU A 280 -3.61 6.31 -6.14
C GLU A 280 -4.34 7.65 -6.28
N LEU A 281 -3.58 8.75 -6.38
CA LEU A 281 -4.06 10.11 -6.61
C LEU A 281 -4.43 10.36 -8.07
N GLY A 282 -4.28 9.37 -8.95
CA GLY A 282 -4.77 9.42 -10.33
C GLY A 282 -3.84 10.10 -11.31
N THR A 283 -2.54 10.21 -11.00
CA THR A 283 -1.57 10.64 -12.00
C THR A 283 -1.49 9.57 -13.09
N PRO A 284 -1.88 9.86 -14.35
CA PRO A 284 -2.07 8.83 -15.37
C PRO A 284 -0.73 8.31 -15.87
N GLN A 285 -0.69 7.06 -16.29
CA GLN A 285 0.46 6.41 -16.90
C GLN A 285 0.08 5.85 -18.27
N SER A 286 0.95 6.01 -19.25
CA SER A 286 0.76 5.42 -20.58
C SER A 286 1.51 4.09 -20.74
N ASP A 287 1.15 3.36 -21.80
CA ASP A 287 1.86 2.15 -22.25
C ASP A 287 3.25 2.44 -22.85
N GLN A 288 3.63 3.71 -22.99
CA GLN A 288 4.96 4.15 -23.42
C GLN A 288 5.87 4.50 -22.23
N ALA A 289 5.39 4.33 -21.00
CA ALA A 289 6.21 4.55 -19.82
C ALA A 289 7.39 3.57 -19.76
N SER A 290 8.53 4.09 -19.32
CA SER A 290 9.72 3.30 -19.01
C SER A 290 10.42 3.87 -17.78
N TYR A 291 11.11 2.99 -17.04
CA TYR A 291 11.85 3.36 -15.84
C TYR A 291 13.30 2.95 -15.95
N LEU A 292 14.18 3.86 -15.56
CA LEU A 292 15.56 3.55 -15.18
C LEU A 292 15.66 3.63 -13.67
N GLU A 293 15.94 2.50 -13.03
CA GLU A 293 15.99 2.37 -11.58
C GLU A 293 17.42 2.08 -11.10
N ARG A 294 17.78 2.58 -9.92
CA ARG A 294 19.04 2.28 -9.24
C ARG A 294 18.80 2.01 -7.76
N LEU A 295 19.29 0.86 -7.29
CA LEU A 295 19.30 0.46 -5.88
C LEU A 295 20.74 0.44 -5.37
N SER A 296 21.01 1.15 -4.28
CA SER A 296 22.34 1.20 -3.65
C SER A 296 22.25 1.13 -2.13
N VAL A 297 23.25 0.55 -1.48
CA VAL A 297 23.31 0.46 -0.01
C VAL A 297 24.33 1.46 0.52
N THR A 298 24.00 2.15 1.61
CA THR A 298 24.94 3.05 2.30
C THR A 298 26.11 2.28 2.91
N GLU A 299 27.25 2.97 3.12
CA GLU A 299 28.46 2.38 3.68
C GLU A 299 28.24 1.69 5.05
N ASP A 300 27.31 2.21 5.86
CA ASP A 300 26.94 1.64 7.16
C ASP A 300 26.00 0.42 7.06
N GLY A 301 25.54 0.07 5.85
CA GLY A 301 24.68 -1.06 5.56
C GLY A 301 23.22 -0.91 5.99
N ASN A 302 22.81 0.24 6.53
CA ASN A 302 21.51 0.39 7.19
C ASN A 302 20.43 1.02 6.31
N ARG A 303 20.78 1.53 5.13
CA ARG A 303 19.85 2.21 4.23
C ARG A 303 20.03 1.74 2.79
N LEU A 304 18.91 1.36 2.18
CA LEU A 304 18.78 1.12 0.75
C LEU A 304 18.26 2.39 0.09
N ASN A 305 19.07 3.05 -0.72
CA ASN A 305 18.62 4.14 -1.56
C ASN A 305 17.97 3.57 -2.83
N TYR A 306 16.86 4.17 -3.24
CA TYR A 306 16.19 3.87 -4.48
C TYR A 306 15.98 5.16 -5.28
N THR A 307 16.42 5.15 -6.52
CA THR A 307 16.15 6.22 -7.49
C THR A 307 15.44 5.61 -8.69
N MET A 308 14.40 6.27 -9.18
CA MET A 308 13.69 5.92 -10.40
C MET A 308 13.61 7.15 -11.29
N THR A 309 14.12 7.06 -12.51
CA THR A 309 13.88 8.05 -13.57
C THR A 309 12.81 7.50 -14.50
N ILE A 310 11.69 8.22 -14.59
CA ILE A 310 10.53 7.92 -15.40
C ILE A 310 10.64 8.67 -16.73
N SER A 311 10.45 7.95 -17.83
CA SER A 311 10.25 8.52 -19.16
C SER A 311 8.90 8.06 -19.71
N ASP A 312 7.95 8.99 -19.78
CA ASP A 312 6.64 8.80 -20.43
C ASP A 312 6.33 10.05 -21.27
N PRO A 313 6.57 10.00 -22.60
CA PRO A 313 6.37 11.15 -23.47
C PRO A 313 4.90 11.47 -23.74
N VAL A 314 3.97 10.59 -23.37
CA VAL A 314 2.52 10.84 -23.49
C VAL A 314 2.05 11.68 -22.31
N VAL A 315 2.58 11.45 -21.11
CA VAL A 315 2.11 12.09 -19.87
C VAL A 315 2.98 13.27 -19.47
N PHE A 316 4.31 13.14 -19.49
CA PHE A 316 5.24 14.15 -18.99
C PHE A 316 5.97 14.88 -20.12
N SER A 317 6.23 16.18 -19.93
CA SER A 317 6.98 17.00 -20.89
C SER A 317 8.48 16.69 -20.88
N GLU A 318 8.98 16.15 -19.77
CA GLU A 318 10.36 15.74 -19.57
C GLU A 318 10.43 14.51 -18.65
N SER A 319 11.61 13.92 -18.51
CA SER A 319 11.78 12.78 -17.59
C SER A 319 11.71 13.25 -16.14
N VAL A 320 11.06 12.46 -15.30
CA VAL A 320 10.85 12.76 -13.89
C VAL A 320 11.72 11.84 -13.06
N THR A 321 12.40 12.36 -12.03
CA THR A 321 13.20 11.52 -11.12
C THR A 321 12.59 11.51 -9.74
N LEU A 322 12.32 10.31 -9.25
CA LEU A 322 11.82 10.02 -7.92
C LEU A 322 12.91 9.37 -7.08
N VAL A 323 12.87 9.67 -5.78
CA VAL A 323 13.79 9.08 -4.81
C VAL A 323 13.02 8.64 -3.56
N THR A 324 13.43 7.51 -3.01
CA THR A 324 12.99 7.02 -1.71
C THR A 324 14.08 6.15 -1.11
N TYR A 325 13.86 5.62 0.08
CA TYR A 325 14.80 4.69 0.69
C TYR A 325 14.09 3.75 1.66
N GLY A 326 14.64 2.55 1.79
CA GLY A 326 14.27 1.58 2.83
C GLY A 326 15.29 1.57 3.96
N LEU A 327 14.84 1.26 5.18
CA LEU A 327 15.72 1.06 6.33
C LEU A 327 15.86 -0.42 6.64
N TRP A 328 17.07 -0.83 7.01
CA TRP A 328 17.30 -2.20 7.42
C TRP A 328 16.87 -2.40 8.87
N THR A 329 15.93 -3.32 9.08
CA THR A 329 15.56 -3.82 10.40
C THR A 329 15.93 -5.31 10.46
N PRO A 330 17.13 -5.66 10.96
CA PRO A 330 17.60 -7.04 10.94
C PRO A 330 16.65 -7.98 11.67
N GLY A 331 16.45 -9.18 11.11
CA GLY A 331 15.54 -10.20 11.64
C GLY A 331 14.06 -10.00 11.29
N VAL A 332 13.70 -8.93 10.59
CA VAL A 332 12.39 -8.82 9.95
C VAL A 332 12.36 -9.68 8.69
N GLU A 333 11.35 -10.53 8.60
CA GLU A 333 11.05 -11.36 7.43
C GLU A 333 9.78 -10.83 6.74
N ILE A 334 9.60 -11.18 5.47
CA ILE A 334 8.34 -10.87 4.78
C ILE A 334 7.19 -11.70 5.38
N PRO A 335 6.01 -11.10 5.67
CA PRO A 335 4.86 -11.80 6.25
C PRO A 335 4.32 -12.96 5.42
#